data_AF-A0A952BL75-F1
#
_entry.id   AF-A0A952BL75-F1
#
_cell.length_a   1.000
_cell.length_b   1.000
_cell.length_c   1.000
_cell.angle_alpha   90.00
_cell.angle_beta   90.00
_cell.angle_gamma   90.00
#
_symmetry.space_group_name_H-M   'P 1'
#
loop_
_entity.id
_entity.type
_entity.pdbx_description
1 polymer ?
#
loop_
_entity_poly.entity_id
_entity_poly.type
_entity_poly.pdbx_seq_one_letter_code
_entity_poly.pdbx_strand_id
1 'polypeptide(L)'
;YESALGAGLKNIFEQEGIRVLTHTLPSAVRHESGQFVLDTPVGEIRGDRLLVATGRAPNTDELELDQAGVETGLRGAIVIDEHLRTSAEHIYAAGDCTDQPQFVYVAAAAGTRAAVNMLGGDASLDLSAMPEVIFTDPQVAIVGKTEAQAKKDGMAVDSRTLTLDYVPRALANFDTQGFIKLVAERESGRLLGAQILAAEGGEVIQAAALALRNRMTIQDLGEQLFPYLTMVEGLKLCAQAFTKDVKQLSCCAG
;
A
#
# COMPACT_ATOMS: atom_id res chain seq x y z
N TYR A 1 1.35 5.32 -5.07
CA TYR A 1 2.27 5.25 -3.91
C TYR A 1 2.98 6.58 -3.69
N GLU A 2 3.44 6.81 -2.46
CA GLU A 2 4.33 7.93 -2.12
C GLU A 2 5.72 7.70 -2.74
N SER A 3 6.34 8.73 -3.32
CA SER A 3 7.61 8.57 -4.03
C SER A 3 8.77 8.22 -3.09
N ALA A 4 8.69 8.69 -1.84
CA ALA A 4 9.68 8.42 -0.80
C ALA A 4 9.82 6.92 -0.47
N LEU A 5 8.74 6.12 -0.59
CA LEU A 5 8.78 4.68 -0.34
C LEU A 5 9.69 3.97 -1.35
N GLY A 6 9.51 4.26 -2.65
CA GLY A 6 10.31 3.67 -3.71
C GLY A 6 11.78 4.13 -3.66
N ALA A 7 12.02 5.40 -3.35
CA ALA A 7 13.38 5.93 -3.19
C ALA A 7 14.11 5.29 -2.00
N GLY A 8 13.42 5.15 -0.85
CA GLY A 8 13.97 4.49 0.34
C GLY A 8 14.29 3.02 0.09
N LEU A 9 13.33 2.27 -0.45
CA LEU A 9 13.52 0.84 -0.74
C LEU A 9 14.63 0.60 -1.78
N LYS A 10 14.72 1.44 -2.82
CA LYS A 10 15.83 1.38 -3.80
C LYS A 10 17.19 1.51 -3.12
N ASN A 11 17.35 2.49 -2.23
CA ASN A 11 18.61 2.72 -1.54
C ASN A 11 18.99 1.51 -0.67
N ILE A 12 18.03 0.93 0.05
CA ILE A 12 18.25 -0.23 0.92
C ILE A 12 18.66 -1.46 0.09
N PHE A 13 17.94 -1.75 -1.00
CA PHE A 13 18.32 -2.80 -1.95
C PHE A 13 19.76 -2.63 -2.47
N GLU A 14 20.15 -1.41 -2.82
CA GLU A 14 21.50 -1.13 -3.32
C GLU A 14 22.57 -1.29 -2.23
N GLN A 15 22.27 -0.98 -0.96
CA GLN A 15 23.17 -1.22 0.17
C GLN A 15 23.42 -2.72 0.44
N GLU A 16 22.44 -3.56 0.14
CA GLU A 16 22.54 -5.03 0.23
C GLU A 16 23.10 -5.69 -1.03
N GLY A 17 23.51 -4.90 -2.03
CA GLY A 17 24.15 -5.38 -3.26
C GLY A 17 23.20 -5.74 -4.39
N ILE A 18 21.90 -5.45 -4.27
CA ILE A 18 20.94 -5.60 -5.36
C ILE A 18 21.10 -4.42 -6.33
N ARG A 19 21.36 -4.70 -7.60
CA ARG A 19 21.42 -3.68 -8.66
C ARG A 19 20.02 -3.29 -9.12
N VAL A 20 19.57 -2.08 -8.81
CA VAL A 20 18.25 -1.56 -9.20
C VAL A 20 18.36 -0.60 -10.38
N LEU A 21 17.96 -1.05 -11.57
CA LEU A 21 17.98 -0.25 -12.79
C LEU A 21 16.59 0.34 -13.09
N THR A 22 16.33 1.56 -12.61
CA THR A 22 15.12 2.30 -12.96
C THR A 22 15.17 2.81 -14.41
N HIS A 23 14.01 3.11 -14.98
CA HIS A 23 13.90 3.64 -16.36
C HIS A 23 14.62 2.79 -17.43
N THR A 24 14.75 1.47 -17.17
CA THR A 24 15.48 0.54 -18.03
C THR A 24 14.54 -0.56 -18.48
N LEU A 25 14.22 -0.59 -19.77
CA LEU A 25 13.41 -1.63 -20.39
C LEU A 25 14.29 -2.42 -21.37
N PRO A 26 14.33 -3.76 -21.31
CA PRO A 26 15.06 -4.53 -22.31
C PRO A 26 14.38 -4.41 -23.68
N SER A 27 15.17 -4.20 -24.73
CA SER A 27 14.70 -4.19 -26.13
C SER A 27 14.66 -5.59 -26.73
N ALA A 28 15.46 -6.52 -26.21
CA ALA A 28 15.49 -7.91 -26.62
C ALA A 28 15.87 -8.84 -25.46
N VAL A 29 15.38 -10.08 -25.53
CA VAL A 29 15.71 -11.17 -24.61
C VAL A 29 16.15 -12.37 -25.44
N ARG A 30 17.33 -12.92 -25.13
CA ARG A 30 17.87 -14.14 -25.74
C ARG A 30 18.27 -15.13 -24.66
N HIS A 31 18.41 -16.40 -25.03
CA HIS A 31 18.95 -17.43 -24.17
C HIS A 31 20.07 -18.17 -24.91
N GLU A 32 21.31 -17.92 -24.50
CA GLU A 32 22.54 -18.33 -25.19
C GLU A 32 23.51 -18.96 -24.20
N SER A 33 24.15 -20.08 -24.57
CA SER A 33 25.15 -20.74 -23.75
C SER A 33 24.73 -21.02 -22.29
N GLY A 34 23.43 -21.28 -22.07
CA GLY A 34 22.87 -21.57 -20.75
C GLY A 34 22.49 -20.36 -19.90
N GLN A 35 22.52 -19.14 -20.45
CA GLN A 35 22.17 -17.91 -19.74
C GLN A 35 21.17 -17.06 -20.53
N PHE A 36 20.35 -16.30 -19.80
CA PHE A 36 19.59 -15.19 -20.37
C PHE A 36 20.52 -14.02 -20.67
N VAL A 37 20.28 -13.37 -21.82
CA VAL A 37 20.98 -12.18 -22.29
C VAL A 37 19.93 -11.13 -22.64
N LEU A 38 19.97 -9.99 -21.96
CA LEU A 38 19.05 -8.88 -22.13
C LEU A 38 19.80 -7.69 -22.74
N ASP A 39 19.33 -7.21 -23.88
CA ASP A 39 19.80 -5.94 -24.44
C ASP A 39 19.05 -4.81 -23.76
N THR A 40 19.77 -3.92 -23.08
CA THR A 40 19.16 -2.78 -22.41
C THR A 40 19.84 -1.47 -22.82
N PRO A 41 19.21 -0.30 -22.60
CA PRO A 41 19.84 1.00 -22.84
C PRO A 41 21.14 1.23 -22.06
N VAL A 42 21.39 0.47 -20.98
CA VAL A 42 22.60 0.57 -20.15
C VAL A 42 23.62 -0.54 -20.45
N GLY A 43 23.44 -1.24 -21.57
CA GLY A 43 24.28 -2.35 -22.01
C GLY A 43 23.65 -3.72 -21.85
N GLU A 44 24.42 -4.75 -22.19
CA GLU A 44 23.99 -6.14 -22.08
C GLU A 44 23.98 -6.60 -20.61
N ILE A 45 22.92 -7.29 -20.20
CA ILE A 45 22.80 -7.90 -18.87
C ILE A 45 22.66 -9.41 -19.04
N ARG A 46 23.44 -10.18 -18.28
CA ARG A 46 23.42 -11.65 -18.31
C ARG A 46 23.01 -12.22 -16.97
N GLY A 47 22.31 -13.36 -16.98
CA GLY A 47 21.96 -14.08 -15.77
C GLY A 47 21.44 -15.49 -16.06
N ASP A 48 21.54 -16.39 -15.07
CA ASP A 48 21.13 -17.79 -15.26
C ASP A 48 19.61 -17.97 -15.29
N ARG A 49 18.86 -17.02 -14.72
CA ARG A 49 17.39 -17.02 -14.64
C ARG A 49 16.84 -15.63 -14.91
N LEU A 50 15.63 -15.60 -15.47
CA LEU A 50 14.86 -14.37 -15.70
C LEU A 50 13.49 -14.51 -15.05
N LEU A 51 13.19 -13.62 -14.10
CA LEU A 51 11.86 -13.48 -13.52
C LEU A 51 11.12 -12.34 -14.22
N VAL A 52 9.95 -12.63 -14.78
CA VAL A 52 9.05 -11.63 -15.38
C VAL A 52 7.88 -11.38 -14.42
N ALA A 53 7.88 -10.22 -13.77
CA ALA A 53 6.90 -9.83 -12.75
C ALA A 53 6.29 -8.45 -13.07
N THR A 54 5.70 -8.30 -14.26
CA THR A 54 5.22 -7.03 -14.83
C THR A 54 3.74 -6.73 -14.55
N GLY A 55 3.07 -7.55 -13.75
CA GLY A 55 1.65 -7.42 -13.41
C GLY A 55 0.87 -8.71 -13.66
N ARG A 56 -0.46 -8.63 -13.50
CA ARG A 56 -1.42 -9.72 -13.69
C ARG A 56 -2.57 -9.24 -14.58
N ALA A 57 -3.14 -10.15 -15.37
CA ALA A 57 -4.35 -9.91 -16.15
C ALA A 57 -5.52 -10.71 -15.53
N PRO A 58 -6.75 -10.19 -15.59
CA PRO A 58 -7.94 -10.93 -15.17
C PRO A 58 -8.20 -12.13 -16.09
N ASN A 59 -8.65 -13.25 -15.53
CA ASN A 59 -8.97 -14.46 -16.29
C ASN A 59 -10.43 -14.42 -16.77
N THR A 60 -10.71 -13.66 -17.83
CA THR A 60 -12.09 -13.42 -18.32
C THR A 60 -12.32 -13.79 -19.79
N ASP A 61 -11.25 -13.97 -20.56
CA ASP A 61 -11.31 -14.19 -22.01
C ASP A 61 -12.10 -15.45 -22.43
N GLU A 62 -12.09 -16.49 -21.60
CA GLU A 62 -12.73 -17.78 -21.89
C GLU A 62 -14.15 -17.93 -21.31
N LEU A 63 -14.70 -16.87 -20.71
CA LEU A 63 -15.97 -16.94 -19.97
C LEU A 63 -17.21 -16.59 -20.82
N GLU A 64 -17.04 -16.22 -22.09
CA GLU A 64 -18.13 -15.81 -22.99
C GLU A 64 -19.08 -14.74 -22.37
N LEU A 65 -18.50 -13.78 -21.63
CA LEU A 65 -19.25 -12.80 -20.83
C LEU A 65 -20.30 -12.00 -21.60
N ASP A 66 -20.03 -11.70 -22.88
CA ASP A 66 -20.97 -11.02 -23.77
C ASP A 66 -22.29 -11.80 -23.94
N GLN A 67 -22.24 -13.13 -23.98
CA GLN A 67 -23.43 -13.98 -24.08
C GLN A 67 -24.28 -13.95 -22.81
N ALA A 68 -23.64 -13.68 -21.66
CA ALA A 68 -24.28 -13.53 -20.37
C ALA A 68 -24.71 -12.08 -20.07
N GLY A 69 -24.42 -11.12 -20.97
CA GLY A 69 -24.71 -9.70 -20.77
C GLY A 69 -23.83 -9.04 -19.69
N VAL A 70 -22.62 -9.55 -19.47
CA VAL A 70 -21.67 -9.05 -18.47
C VAL A 70 -20.63 -8.15 -19.13
N GLU A 71 -20.62 -6.87 -18.77
CA GLU A 71 -19.68 -5.88 -19.28
C GLU A 71 -18.28 -6.03 -18.67
N THR A 72 -17.26 -5.91 -19.51
CA THR A 72 -15.86 -5.80 -19.09
C THR A 72 -15.32 -4.40 -19.32
N GLY A 73 -14.53 -3.91 -18.38
CA GLY A 73 -13.86 -2.61 -18.45
C GLY A 73 -12.42 -2.71 -18.97
N LEU A 74 -11.57 -1.82 -18.46
CA LEU A 74 -10.17 -1.75 -18.87
C LEU A 74 -9.44 -3.08 -18.64
N ARG A 75 -8.71 -3.55 -19.65
CA ARG A 75 -7.90 -4.78 -19.61
C ARG A 75 -8.70 -6.06 -19.33
N GLY A 76 -9.99 -6.08 -19.65
CA GLY A 76 -10.85 -7.28 -19.55
C GLY A 76 -11.40 -7.55 -18.15
N ALA A 77 -11.23 -6.65 -17.19
CA ALA A 77 -11.80 -6.81 -15.85
C ALA A 77 -13.33 -6.71 -15.87
N ILE A 78 -14.04 -7.56 -15.14
CA ILE A 78 -15.50 -7.47 -15.00
C ILE A 78 -15.88 -6.19 -14.25
N VAL A 79 -16.78 -5.39 -14.82
CA VAL A 79 -17.29 -4.18 -14.18
C VAL A 79 -18.29 -4.58 -13.09
N ILE A 80 -18.13 -3.99 -11.90
CA ILE A 80 -19.04 -4.21 -10.77
C ILE A 80 -19.42 -2.90 -10.07
N ASP A 81 -20.57 -2.90 -9.40
CA ASP A 81 -20.95 -1.86 -8.46
C ASP A 81 -20.38 -2.09 -7.05
N GLU A 82 -20.70 -1.21 -6.09
CA GLU A 82 -20.24 -1.32 -4.69
C GLU A 82 -20.84 -2.53 -3.94
N HIS A 83 -21.86 -3.16 -4.52
CA HIS A 83 -22.53 -4.38 -4.05
C HIS A 83 -22.12 -5.63 -4.86
N LEU A 84 -21.09 -5.50 -5.70
CA LEU A 84 -20.46 -6.57 -6.48
C LEU A 84 -21.36 -7.15 -7.58
N ARG A 85 -22.42 -6.43 -7.95
CA ARG A 85 -23.30 -6.78 -9.07
C ARG A 85 -22.62 -6.41 -10.37
N THR A 86 -22.71 -7.27 -11.37
CA THR A 86 -22.30 -6.95 -12.75
C THR A 86 -23.42 -6.20 -13.48
N SER A 87 -23.24 -5.91 -14.77
CA SER A 87 -24.32 -5.40 -15.64
C SER A 87 -25.49 -6.37 -15.80
N ALA A 88 -25.29 -7.67 -15.54
CA ALA A 88 -26.34 -8.66 -15.46
C ALA A 88 -26.79 -8.84 -13.99
N GLU A 89 -28.05 -8.52 -13.69
CA GLU A 89 -28.59 -8.45 -12.31
C GLU A 89 -28.41 -9.74 -11.48
N HIS A 90 -28.38 -10.90 -12.16
CA HIS A 90 -28.26 -12.22 -11.55
C HIS A 90 -26.82 -12.76 -11.51
N ILE A 91 -25.83 -11.98 -11.96
CA ILE A 91 -24.41 -12.36 -12.00
C ILE A 91 -23.59 -11.37 -11.17
N TYR A 92 -22.72 -11.94 -10.34
CA TYR A 92 -21.81 -11.20 -9.45
C TYR A 92 -20.36 -11.56 -9.79
N ALA A 93 -19.44 -10.65 -9.49
CA ALA A 93 -18.00 -10.90 -9.63
C ALA A 93 -17.24 -10.36 -8.41
N ALA A 94 -16.14 -11.01 -8.05
CA ALA A 94 -15.34 -10.66 -6.88
C ALA A 94 -13.87 -11.07 -7.07
N GLY A 95 -12.96 -10.28 -6.49
CA GLY A 95 -11.52 -10.57 -6.52
C GLY A 95 -10.85 -10.19 -7.84
N ASP A 96 -9.72 -10.83 -8.14
CA ASP A 96 -8.78 -10.42 -9.21
C ASP A 96 -9.35 -10.37 -10.63
N CYS A 97 -10.55 -10.92 -10.88
CA CYS A 97 -11.23 -10.80 -12.18
C CYS A 97 -11.95 -9.45 -12.36
N THR A 98 -12.09 -8.66 -11.30
CA THR A 98 -12.69 -7.32 -11.32
C THR A 98 -11.60 -6.23 -11.30
N ASP A 99 -11.99 -4.97 -11.20
CA ASP A 99 -11.09 -3.83 -11.04
C ASP A 99 -10.72 -3.53 -9.57
N GLN A 100 -11.15 -4.39 -8.63
CA GLN A 100 -10.81 -4.28 -7.22
C GLN A 100 -9.31 -4.50 -6.95
N PRO A 101 -8.77 -3.98 -5.82
CA PRO A 101 -7.41 -4.27 -5.40
C PRO A 101 -7.15 -5.78 -5.26
N GLN A 102 -6.02 -6.24 -5.83
CA GLN A 102 -5.65 -7.66 -5.93
C GLN A 102 -5.02 -8.18 -4.63
N PHE A 103 -5.82 -8.22 -3.56
CA PHE A 103 -5.43 -8.77 -2.28
C PHE A 103 -6.41 -9.85 -1.84
N VAL A 104 -5.88 -10.93 -1.25
CA VAL A 104 -6.72 -12.07 -0.85
C VAL A 104 -7.80 -11.69 0.18
N TYR A 105 -7.53 -10.76 1.10
CA TYR A 105 -8.53 -10.28 2.06
C TYR A 105 -9.60 -9.40 1.41
N VAL A 106 -9.28 -8.71 0.31
CA VAL A 106 -10.26 -7.98 -0.51
C VAL A 106 -11.14 -8.99 -1.25
N ALA A 107 -10.54 -9.96 -1.94
CA ALA A 107 -11.27 -11.01 -2.65
C ALA A 107 -12.22 -11.80 -1.72
N ALA A 108 -11.77 -12.16 -0.52
CA ALA A 108 -12.60 -12.86 0.46
C ALA A 108 -13.73 -11.99 1.02
N ALA A 109 -13.43 -10.73 1.39
CA ALA A 109 -14.43 -9.78 1.85
C ALA A 109 -15.48 -9.47 0.76
N ALA A 110 -15.04 -9.41 -0.49
CA ALA A 110 -15.87 -9.24 -1.66
C ALA A 110 -16.78 -10.46 -1.85
N GLY A 111 -16.21 -11.67 -2.00
CA GLY A 111 -16.99 -12.89 -2.19
C GLY A 111 -18.05 -13.13 -1.11
N THR A 112 -17.74 -12.78 0.15
CA THR A 112 -18.71 -12.84 1.26
C THR A 112 -19.91 -11.92 1.02
N ARG A 113 -19.70 -10.68 0.57
CA ARG A 113 -20.77 -9.70 0.32
C ARG A 113 -21.56 -10.03 -0.94
N ALA A 114 -20.89 -10.50 -1.99
CA ALA A 114 -21.55 -11.01 -3.18
C ALA A 114 -22.52 -12.15 -2.81
N ALA A 115 -22.09 -13.09 -1.96
CA ALA A 115 -22.95 -14.17 -1.48
C ALA A 115 -24.16 -13.67 -0.67
N VAL A 116 -23.98 -12.67 0.21
CA VAL A 116 -25.10 -12.03 0.92
C VAL A 116 -26.11 -11.44 -0.07
N ASN A 117 -25.62 -10.73 -1.09
CA ASN A 117 -26.48 -10.05 -2.06
C ASN A 117 -27.18 -11.04 -3.00
N MET A 118 -26.52 -12.13 -3.40
CA MET A 118 -27.12 -13.24 -4.16
C MET A 118 -28.29 -13.90 -3.42
N LEU A 119 -28.28 -13.85 -2.08
CA LEU A 119 -29.33 -14.42 -1.22
C LEU A 119 -30.38 -13.38 -0.78
N GLY A 120 -30.44 -12.23 -1.46
CA GLY A 120 -31.43 -11.17 -1.20
C GLY A 120 -31.07 -10.21 -0.06
N GLY A 121 -29.84 -10.26 0.44
CA GLY A 121 -29.31 -9.25 1.36
C GLY A 121 -28.87 -7.97 0.66
N ASP A 122 -28.40 -7.01 1.45
CA ASP A 122 -27.84 -5.74 0.96
C ASP A 122 -26.55 -5.39 1.71
N ALA A 123 -25.42 -5.65 1.06
CA ALA A 123 -24.08 -5.45 1.60
C ALA A 123 -23.16 -4.79 0.58
N SER A 124 -22.42 -3.78 1.02
CA SER A 124 -21.40 -3.09 0.22
C SER A 124 -19.99 -3.30 0.77
N LEU A 125 -18.98 -3.15 -0.09
CA LEU A 125 -17.57 -3.28 0.29
C LEU A 125 -16.91 -1.91 0.43
N ASP A 126 -16.57 -1.54 1.67
CA ASP A 126 -15.84 -0.31 1.97
C ASP A 126 -14.33 -0.58 2.10
N LEU A 127 -13.55 0.00 1.19
CA LEU A 127 -12.09 -0.11 1.13
C LEU A 127 -11.37 1.18 1.59
N SER A 128 -12.09 2.14 2.17
CA SER A 128 -11.52 3.45 2.56
C SER A 128 -10.38 3.37 3.58
N ALA A 129 -10.33 2.30 4.37
CA ALA A 129 -9.29 2.00 5.36
C ALA A 129 -8.53 0.70 5.05
N MET A 130 -8.51 0.26 3.79
CA MET A 130 -7.81 -0.95 3.36
C MET A 130 -6.29 -0.77 3.53
N PRO A 131 -5.62 -1.60 4.37
CA PRO A 131 -4.17 -1.60 4.43
C PRO A 131 -3.58 -2.36 3.24
N GLU A 132 -2.33 -2.07 2.90
CA GLU A 132 -1.52 -2.76 1.91
C GLU A 132 -0.13 -3.01 2.49
N VAL A 133 0.45 -4.18 2.25
CA VAL A 133 1.79 -4.54 2.75
C VAL A 133 2.61 -5.20 1.63
N ILE A 134 3.85 -4.75 1.48
CA ILE A 134 4.87 -5.36 0.62
C ILE A 134 5.94 -5.94 1.55
N PHE A 135 6.12 -7.26 1.47
CA PHE A 135 6.99 -8.04 2.34
C PHE A 135 8.44 -8.04 1.90
N THR A 136 9.02 -6.85 1.74
CA THR A 136 10.47 -6.63 1.68
C THR A 136 11.03 -6.47 3.10
N ASP A 137 12.36 -6.39 3.22
CA ASP A 137 13.02 -5.97 4.45
C ASP A 137 13.77 -4.65 4.19
N PRO A 138 13.41 -3.54 4.85
CA PRO A 138 12.22 -3.36 5.67
C PRO A 138 10.91 -3.43 4.85
N GLN A 139 9.79 -3.63 5.54
CA GLN A 139 8.48 -3.74 4.89
C GLN A 139 7.98 -2.37 4.44
N VAL A 140 7.26 -2.34 3.32
CA VAL A 140 6.44 -1.19 2.94
C VAL A 140 5.01 -1.46 3.37
N ALA A 141 4.39 -0.54 4.09
CA ALA A 141 3.00 -0.65 4.49
C ALA A 141 2.25 0.67 4.35
N ILE A 142 1.02 0.62 3.82
CA ILE A 142 0.25 1.80 3.43
C ILE A 142 -1.21 1.64 3.83
N VAL A 143 -1.85 2.73 4.24
CA VAL A 143 -3.31 2.82 4.35
C VAL A 143 -3.78 4.23 4.01
N GLY A 144 -4.94 4.34 3.38
CA GLY A 144 -5.55 5.63 3.05
C GLY A 144 -4.82 6.41 1.96
N LYS A 145 -4.94 7.74 2.00
CA LYS A 145 -4.44 8.63 0.94
C LYS A 145 -2.99 9.04 1.17
N THR A 146 -2.23 9.09 0.08
CA THR A 146 -1.00 9.88 0.05
C THR A 146 -1.31 11.37 -0.03
N GLU A 147 -0.32 12.22 0.27
CA GLU A 147 -0.46 13.66 0.16
C GLU A 147 -0.82 14.10 -1.27
N ALA A 148 -0.20 13.49 -2.27
CA ALA A 148 -0.46 13.78 -3.69
C ALA A 148 -1.88 13.38 -4.10
N GLN A 149 -2.39 12.24 -3.63
CA GLN A 149 -3.76 11.80 -3.89
C GLN A 149 -4.77 12.75 -3.22
N ALA A 150 -4.56 13.09 -1.95
CA ALA A 150 -5.46 14.00 -1.24
C ALA A 150 -5.48 15.41 -1.87
N LYS A 151 -4.32 15.93 -2.31
CA LYS A 151 -4.25 17.19 -3.06
C LYS A 151 -4.97 17.12 -4.40
N LYS A 152 -4.84 16.01 -5.13
CA LYS A 152 -5.55 15.77 -6.40
C LYS A 152 -7.07 15.79 -6.21
N ASP A 153 -7.53 15.32 -5.05
CA ASP A 153 -8.95 15.34 -4.66
C ASP A 153 -9.42 16.71 -4.12
N GLY A 154 -8.58 17.75 -4.21
CA GLY A 154 -8.93 19.11 -3.78
C GLY A 154 -8.85 19.35 -2.27
N MET A 155 -8.26 18.43 -1.50
CA MET A 155 -8.18 18.55 -0.04
C MET A 155 -6.99 19.42 0.38
N ALA A 156 -7.21 20.29 1.37
CA ALA A 156 -6.15 20.99 2.05
C ALA A 156 -5.49 20.04 3.06
N VAL A 157 -4.26 19.59 2.79
CA VAL A 157 -3.56 18.58 3.62
C VAL A 157 -2.24 19.05 4.20
N ASP A 158 -1.92 18.60 5.40
CA ASP A 158 -0.59 18.68 6.03
C ASP A 158 -0.01 17.27 6.22
N SER A 159 1.33 17.14 6.24
CA SER A 159 1.99 15.85 6.40
C SER A 159 3.25 15.95 7.26
N ARG A 160 3.59 14.86 7.95
CA ARG A 160 4.87 14.73 8.67
C ARG A 160 5.51 13.40 8.30
N THR A 161 6.83 13.43 8.17
CA THR A 161 7.65 12.24 7.97
C THR A 161 8.62 12.16 9.14
N LEU A 162 8.55 11.06 9.88
CA LEU A 162 9.43 10.72 10.99
C LEU A 162 10.40 9.65 10.51
N THR A 163 11.68 9.98 10.44
CA THR A 163 12.74 9.00 10.17
C THR A 163 12.92 8.06 11.38
N LEU A 164 13.29 6.80 11.15
CA LEU A 164 13.33 5.80 12.23
C LEU A 164 14.45 6.01 13.26
N ASP A 165 15.39 6.93 13.02
CA ASP A 165 16.35 7.39 14.02
C ASP A 165 15.69 8.16 15.19
N TYR A 166 14.41 8.52 15.07
CA TYR A 166 13.60 9.03 16.19
C TYR A 166 12.75 7.96 16.87
N VAL A 167 12.73 6.72 16.37
CA VAL A 167 11.91 5.65 16.93
C VAL A 167 12.75 4.80 17.89
N PRO A 168 12.42 4.77 19.20
CA PRO A 168 13.23 4.07 20.20
C PRO A 168 13.50 2.60 19.87
N ARG A 169 12.50 1.89 19.31
CA ARG A 169 12.67 0.49 18.89
C ARG A 169 13.73 0.31 17.80
N ALA A 170 13.75 1.19 16.81
CA ALA A 170 14.71 1.16 15.70
C ALA A 170 16.12 1.49 16.19
N LEU A 171 16.26 2.48 17.08
CA LEU A 171 17.52 2.77 17.76
C LEU A 171 18.03 1.56 18.56
N ALA A 172 17.15 0.89 19.32
CA ALA A 172 17.51 -0.31 20.08
C ALA A 172 17.88 -1.50 19.19
N ASN A 173 17.38 -1.54 17.95
CA ASN A 173 17.75 -2.54 16.94
C ASN A 173 19.07 -2.22 16.24
N PHE A 174 19.61 -1.01 16.40
CA PHE A 174 20.71 -0.47 15.57
C PHE A 174 20.39 -0.50 14.07
N ASP A 175 19.11 -0.45 13.72
CA ASP A 175 18.62 -0.38 12.35
C ASP A 175 17.56 0.70 12.25
N THR A 176 17.97 1.84 11.70
CA THR A 176 17.16 3.06 11.57
C THR A 176 16.77 3.33 10.12
N GLN A 177 16.83 2.31 9.26
CA GLN A 177 16.48 2.45 7.86
C GLN A 177 14.97 2.63 7.67
N GLY A 178 14.59 3.73 7.02
CA GLY A 178 13.21 4.00 6.64
C GLY A 178 12.54 5.11 7.45
N PHE A 179 11.21 5.12 7.43
CA PHE A 179 10.41 6.21 7.99
C PHE A 179 8.95 5.81 8.21
N ILE A 180 8.25 6.64 8.98
CA ILE A 180 6.80 6.67 9.11
C ILE A 180 6.32 8.04 8.64
N LYS A 181 5.40 8.07 7.67
CA LYS A 181 4.74 9.29 7.19
C LYS A 181 3.26 9.24 7.51
N LEU A 182 2.74 10.34 8.04
CA LEU A 182 1.30 10.57 8.26
C LEU A 182 0.82 11.74 7.41
N VAL A 183 -0.40 11.61 6.88
CA VAL A 183 -1.09 12.63 6.09
C VAL A 183 -2.39 12.99 6.79
N ALA A 184 -2.64 14.27 6.99
CA ALA A 184 -3.83 14.78 7.68
C ALA A 184 -4.50 15.91 6.93
N GLU A 185 -5.81 16.07 7.14
CA GLU A 185 -6.55 17.23 6.69
C GLU A 185 -6.18 18.45 7.54
N ARG A 186 -5.86 19.58 6.89
CA ARG A 186 -5.26 20.74 7.56
C ARG A 186 -6.20 21.40 8.57
N GLU A 187 -7.49 21.50 8.25
CA GLU A 187 -8.46 22.22 9.09
C GLU A 187 -8.95 21.36 10.26
N SER A 188 -9.33 20.11 9.98
CA SER A 188 -9.90 19.21 11.00
C SER A 188 -8.84 18.44 11.78
N GLY A 189 -7.61 18.35 11.28
CA GLY A 189 -6.58 17.47 11.82
C GLY A 189 -6.85 15.97 11.60
N ARG A 190 -7.90 15.61 10.85
CA ARG A 190 -8.29 14.22 10.61
C ARG A 190 -7.20 13.46 9.88
N LEU A 191 -6.86 12.26 10.36
CA LEU A 191 -5.94 11.36 9.67
C LEU A 191 -6.54 10.92 8.33
N LEU A 192 -5.77 11.08 7.26
CA LEU A 192 -6.16 10.72 5.89
C LEU A 192 -5.39 9.52 5.34
N GLY A 193 -4.20 9.24 5.87
CA GLY A 193 -3.40 8.09 5.47
C GLY A 193 -2.06 8.01 6.18
N ALA A 194 -1.46 6.83 6.08
CA ALA A 194 -0.12 6.54 6.59
C ALA A 194 0.69 5.77 5.54
N GLN A 195 2.00 6.02 5.50
CA GLN A 195 2.95 5.33 4.66
C GLN A 195 4.18 4.98 5.50
N ILE A 196 4.55 3.70 5.53
CA ILE A 196 5.57 3.17 6.41
C ILE A 196 6.58 2.40 5.57
N LEU A 197 7.86 2.68 5.81
CA LEU A 197 8.98 1.86 5.40
C LEU A 197 9.74 1.52 6.68
N ALA A 198 9.51 0.34 7.25
CA ALA A 198 10.07 -0.06 8.54
C ALA A 198 10.01 -1.57 8.73
N ALA A 199 10.88 -2.12 9.59
CA ALA A 199 10.68 -3.45 10.15
C ALA A 199 9.31 -3.53 10.83
N GLU A 200 8.59 -4.63 10.66
CA GLU A 200 7.22 -4.82 11.17
C GLU A 200 6.19 -3.78 10.68
N GLY A 201 6.44 -3.13 9.54
CA GLY A 201 5.54 -2.12 8.98
C GLY A 201 4.11 -2.62 8.77
N GLY A 202 3.94 -3.89 8.40
CA GLY A 202 2.64 -4.55 8.25
C GLY A 202 1.85 -4.70 9.55
N GLU A 203 2.54 -4.82 10.69
CA GLU A 203 1.88 -4.84 12.00
C GLU A 203 1.51 -3.42 12.44
N VAL A 204 2.43 -2.45 12.24
CA VAL A 204 2.22 -1.05 12.60
C VAL A 204 1.05 -0.43 11.83
N ILE A 205 0.93 -0.70 10.54
CA ILE A 205 -0.07 -0.06 9.67
C ILE A 205 -1.50 -0.35 10.12
N GLN A 206 -1.76 -1.48 10.79
CA GLN A 206 -3.08 -1.84 11.24
C GLN A 206 -3.62 -0.87 12.30
N ALA A 207 -2.75 -0.33 13.17
CA ALA A 207 -3.14 0.71 14.11
C ALA A 207 -3.55 2.01 13.39
N ALA A 208 -2.83 2.39 12.33
CA ALA A 208 -3.21 3.53 11.49
C ALA A 208 -4.52 3.29 10.72
N ALA A 209 -4.76 2.05 10.26
CA ALA A 209 -6.01 1.68 9.58
C ALA A 209 -7.22 1.83 10.52
N LEU A 210 -7.09 1.39 11.78
CA LEU A 210 -8.13 1.58 12.80
C LEU A 210 -8.34 3.05 13.13
N ALA A 211 -7.27 3.84 13.27
CA ALA A 211 -7.39 5.28 13.51
C ALA A 211 -8.12 6.00 12.37
N LEU A 212 -7.80 5.65 11.11
CA LEU A 212 -8.48 6.18 9.92
C LEU A 212 -9.95 5.76 9.87
N ARG A 213 -10.25 4.48 10.15
CA ARG A 213 -11.62 3.95 10.21
C ARG A 213 -12.49 4.69 11.21
N ASN A 214 -11.92 5.03 12.37
CA ASN A 214 -12.60 5.77 13.44
C ASN A 214 -12.55 7.28 13.27
N ARG A 215 -12.02 7.79 12.14
CA ARG A 215 -11.91 9.22 11.82
C ARG A 215 -11.16 10.02 12.90
N MET A 216 -10.17 9.40 13.54
CA MET A 216 -9.33 10.04 14.54
C MET A 216 -8.55 11.21 13.94
N THR A 217 -8.33 12.24 14.74
CA THR A 217 -7.38 13.30 14.43
C THR A 217 -5.95 12.86 14.75
N ILE A 218 -4.96 13.59 14.22
CA ILE A 218 -3.57 13.44 14.61
C ILE A 218 -3.38 13.66 16.11
N GLN A 219 -4.12 14.59 16.71
CA GLN A 219 -4.07 14.84 18.15
C GLN A 219 -4.60 13.62 18.93
N ASP A 220 -5.77 13.08 18.54
CA ASP A 220 -6.33 11.88 19.17
C ASP A 220 -5.33 10.72 19.16
N LEU A 221 -4.62 10.53 18.04
CA LEU A 221 -3.59 9.49 17.90
C LEU A 221 -2.36 9.77 18.78
N GLY A 222 -1.88 11.01 18.80
CA GLY A 222 -0.73 11.44 19.60
C GLY A 222 -0.94 11.37 21.11
N GLU A 223 -2.19 11.52 21.57
CA GLU A 223 -2.56 11.49 22.99
C GLU A 223 -2.74 10.06 23.54
N GLN A 224 -2.84 9.04 22.68
CA GLN A 224 -2.94 7.66 23.15
C GLN A 224 -1.66 7.19 23.86
N LEU A 225 -1.82 6.21 24.75
CA LEU A 225 -0.70 5.48 25.35
C LEU A 225 -0.25 4.38 24.39
N PHE A 226 0.98 4.49 23.90
CA PHE A 226 1.67 3.44 23.14
C PHE A 226 2.76 2.83 24.01
N PRO A 227 2.97 1.49 23.97
CA PRO A 227 4.08 0.87 24.68
C PRO A 227 5.44 1.35 24.14
N TYR A 228 6.30 1.81 25.05
CA TYR A 228 7.67 2.22 24.72
C TYR A 228 8.48 1.07 24.11
N LEU A 229 9.41 1.37 23.21
CA LEU A 229 10.24 0.39 22.48
C LEU A 229 9.42 -0.59 21.63
N THR A 230 8.32 -0.11 21.04
CA THR A 230 7.61 -0.81 19.96
C THR A 230 7.71 -0.01 18.67
N MET A 231 7.67 -0.66 17.51
CA MET A 231 7.71 0.09 16.24
C MET A 231 6.44 0.95 16.07
N VAL A 232 5.31 0.46 16.60
CA VAL A 232 4.02 1.15 16.53
C VAL A 232 3.99 2.47 17.31
N GLU A 233 4.84 2.63 18.33
CA GLU A 233 5.08 3.93 18.99
C GLU A 233 5.49 5.03 18.01
N GLY A 234 6.15 4.66 16.91
CA GLY A 234 6.52 5.61 15.85
C GLY A 234 5.32 6.33 15.22
N LEU A 235 4.11 5.75 15.23
CA LEU A 235 2.89 6.46 14.82
C LEU A 235 2.55 7.62 15.75
N LYS A 236 2.64 7.40 17.07
CA LYS A 236 2.42 8.45 18.08
C LYS A 236 3.46 9.57 17.94
N LEU A 237 4.73 9.21 17.83
CA LEU A 237 5.82 10.18 17.69
C LEU A 237 5.66 11.02 16.40
N CYS A 238 5.26 10.37 15.29
CA CYS A 238 5.00 11.06 14.04
C CYS A 238 3.78 11.98 14.15
N ALA A 239 2.75 11.57 14.87
CA ALA A 239 1.57 12.40 15.13
C ALA A 239 1.93 13.65 15.96
N GLN A 240 2.74 13.50 17.00
CA GLN A 240 3.20 14.63 17.83
C GLN A 240 4.08 15.63 17.04
N ALA A 241 4.76 15.18 15.99
CA ALA A 241 5.56 16.03 15.11
C ALA A 241 4.72 17.09 14.35
N PHE A 242 3.40 16.99 14.35
CA PHE A 242 2.54 18.03 13.77
C PHE A 242 2.52 19.30 14.61
N THR A 243 2.71 19.20 15.93
CA THR A 243 2.59 20.33 16.87
C THR A 243 3.86 20.63 17.65
N LYS A 244 4.80 19.68 17.76
CA LYS A 244 6.03 19.79 18.55
C LYS A 244 7.26 19.42 17.71
N ASP A 245 8.42 19.95 18.08
CA ASP A 245 9.70 19.48 17.54
C ASP A 245 10.04 18.13 18.19
N VAL A 246 10.16 17.09 17.37
CA VAL A 246 10.43 15.72 17.82
C VAL A 246 11.75 15.64 18.61
N LYS A 247 12.75 16.47 18.29
CA LYS A 247 14.02 16.53 19.02
C LYS A 247 13.86 16.99 20.48
N GLN A 248 12.75 17.65 20.79
CA GLN A 248 12.43 18.18 22.11
C GLN A 248 11.45 17.30 22.88
N LEU A 249 10.95 16.22 22.26
CA LEU A 249 10.10 15.25 22.95
C LEU A 249 10.97 14.41 23.89
N SER A 250 10.63 14.39 25.18
CA SER A 250 11.21 13.41 26.11
C SER A 250 10.76 11.99 25.74
N CYS A 251 11.47 10.95 26.19
CA CYS A 251 11.24 9.56 25.80
C CYS A 251 9.79 9.04 25.94
N CYS A 252 8.94 9.73 26.72
CA CYS A 252 7.53 9.39 26.90
C CYS A 252 6.60 10.62 26.85
N ALA A 253 7.01 11.73 26.22
CA ALA A 253 6.17 12.92 26.18
C ALA A 253 4.81 12.59 25.53
N GLY A 254 3.72 12.99 26.21
CA GLY A 254 2.35 13.11 25.66
C GLY A 254 2.15 14.53 25.16
#